data_AF-A0A379PNU4-F1
#
_entry.id   AF-A0A379PNU4-F1
#
_cell.length_a   1.000
_cell.length_b   1.000
_cell.length_c   1.000
_cell.angle_alpha   90.00
_cell.angle_beta   90.00
_cell.angle_gamma   90.00
#
_symmetry.space_group_name_H-M   'P 1'
#
loop_
_entity.id
_entity.type
_entity.pdbx_description
1 polymer ?
#
loop_
_entity_poly.entity_id
_entity_poly.type
_entity_poly.pdbx_seq_one_letter_code
_entity_poly.pdbx_strand_id
1 'polypeptide(L)'
;MTWGAQESDEPIATTRVRQGVPVAYCGADTDRDILNPHTQPPMLFHGHPGRITSAAIQHILVDWVGLEDEPVSFAVGYCPPTIDGGWAGPVVLGLAEISEDEYLRRTQRIDKGKRPVP
;
A
#
# COMPACT_ATOMS: atom_id res chain seq x y z
N MET A 1 7.66 9.93 -30.08
CA MET A 1 8.16 9.78 -28.71
C MET A 1 6.96 9.75 -27.79
N THR A 2 6.44 8.55 -27.52
CA THR A 2 5.33 8.35 -26.57
C THR A 2 5.92 8.34 -25.17
N TRP A 3 5.74 9.44 -24.45
CA TRP A 3 5.89 9.47 -23.01
C TRP A 3 4.91 8.43 -22.46
N GLY A 4 5.43 7.32 -21.91
CA GLY A 4 4.60 6.38 -21.17
C GLY A 4 3.95 7.17 -20.04
N ALA A 5 2.61 7.13 -19.98
CA ALA A 5 1.90 7.70 -18.84
C ALA A 5 2.50 7.08 -17.58
N GLN A 6 3.08 7.92 -16.74
CA GLN A 6 3.45 7.52 -15.40
C GLN A 6 2.11 7.26 -14.71
N GLU A 7 1.72 5.99 -14.59
CA GLU A 7 0.51 5.58 -13.88
C GLU A 7 0.69 6.08 -12.45
N SER A 8 0.03 7.18 -12.11
CA SER A 8 0.01 7.66 -10.74
C SER A 8 -0.82 6.66 -9.95
N ASP A 9 -0.25 6.14 -8.86
CA ASP A 9 -0.95 5.28 -7.91
C ASP A 9 -2.15 6.04 -7.31
N GLU A 10 -3.32 5.90 -7.94
CA GLU A 10 -4.56 6.57 -7.54
C GLU A 10 -5.20 5.89 -6.32
N PRO A 11 -5.73 6.66 -5.35
CA PRO A 11 -6.36 6.10 -4.16
C PRO A 11 -7.47 5.10 -4.48
N ILE A 12 -7.45 3.94 -3.82
CA ILE A 12 -8.49 2.91 -3.96
C ILE A 12 -9.83 3.44 -3.44
N ALA A 13 -10.90 3.21 -4.20
CA ALA A 13 -12.26 3.49 -3.75
C ALA A 13 -12.65 2.59 -2.56
N THR A 14 -13.33 3.14 -1.54
CA THR A 14 -13.77 2.36 -0.37
C THR A 14 -14.65 1.17 -0.75
N THR A 15 -15.42 1.30 -1.84
CA THR A 15 -16.26 0.22 -2.41
C THR A 15 -15.47 -0.93 -3.04
N ARG A 16 -14.17 -0.74 -3.31
CA ARG A 16 -13.28 -1.73 -3.92
C ARG A 16 -12.38 -2.43 -2.90
N VAL A 17 -12.34 -1.94 -1.66
CA VAL A 17 -11.60 -2.57 -0.56
C VAL A 17 -12.20 -3.94 -0.25
N ARG A 18 -11.41 -4.99 -0.50
CA ARG A 18 -11.75 -6.38 -0.17
C ARG A 18 -10.47 -7.15 0.09
N GLN A 19 -10.57 -8.20 0.90
CA GLN A 19 -9.45 -9.09 1.18
C GLN A 19 -8.88 -9.67 -0.13
N GLY A 20 -7.56 -9.74 -0.22
CA GLY A 20 -6.83 -10.25 -1.37
C GLY A 20 -6.58 -9.22 -2.46
N VAL A 21 -7.10 -7.99 -2.39
CA VAL A 21 -6.78 -6.97 -3.41
C VAL A 21 -5.31 -6.55 -3.28
N PRO A 22 -4.55 -6.55 -4.40
CA PRO A 22 -3.24 -5.95 -4.45
C PRO A 22 -3.34 -4.43 -4.34
N VAL A 23 -2.49 -3.86 -3.50
CA VAL A 23 -2.42 -2.41 -3.29
C VAL A 23 -0.98 -1.92 -3.31
N ALA A 24 -0.82 -0.63 -3.54
CA ALA A 24 0.42 0.10 -3.34
C ALA A 24 0.27 1.12 -2.20
N TYR A 25 1.34 1.29 -1.42
CA TYR A 25 1.41 2.35 -0.41
C TYR A 25 1.62 3.73 -1.07
N CYS A 26 0.74 4.70 -0.80
CA CYS A 26 0.82 6.05 -1.38
C CYS A 26 1.27 7.13 -0.37
N GLY A 27 1.70 6.73 0.83
CA GLY A 27 2.22 7.68 1.82
C GLY A 27 3.69 8.04 1.59
N ALA A 28 4.24 8.86 2.49
CA ALA A 28 5.66 9.18 2.51
C ALA A 28 6.47 7.97 3.01
N ASP A 29 7.68 7.79 2.48
CA ASP A 29 8.59 6.74 2.96
C ASP A 29 8.75 6.81 4.49
N THR A 30 8.66 5.66 5.16
CA THR A 30 8.73 5.61 6.62
C THR A 30 9.24 4.27 7.11
N ASP A 31 10.11 4.31 8.12
CA ASP A 31 10.58 3.15 8.91
C ASP A 31 9.76 2.98 10.20
N ARG A 32 8.70 3.78 10.36
CA ARG A 32 7.85 3.75 11.54
C ARG A 32 7.24 2.35 11.68
N ASP A 33 7.29 1.83 12.91
CA ASP A 33 6.72 0.54 13.26
C ASP A 33 7.39 -0.65 12.53
N ILE A 34 8.62 -0.46 12.02
CA ILE A 34 9.54 -1.52 11.59
C ILE A 34 10.57 -1.71 12.70
N LEU A 35 10.50 -2.85 13.37
CA LEU A 35 11.21 -3.12 14.61
C LEU A 35 12.39 -4.09 14.44
N ASN A 36 12.34 -4.98 13.45
CA ASN A 36 13.43 -5.92 13.21
C ASN A 36 14.53 -5.24 12.35
N PRO A 37 15.76 -5.06 12.88
CA PRO A 37 16.85 -4.39 12.16
C PRO A 37 17.39 -5.21 10.97
N HIS A 38 16.98 -6.48 10.85
CA HIS A 38 17.35 -7.36 9.74
C HIS A 38 16.30 -7.38 8.62
N THR A 39 15.21 -6.63 8.77
CA THR A 39 14.15 -6.53 7.77
C THR A 39 14.68 -5.90 6.47
N GLN A 40 14.30 -6.50 5.35
CA GLN A 40 14.70 -6.09 4.00
C GLN A 40 13.44 -6.07 3.12
N PRO A 41 12.93 -4.88 2.77
CA PRO A 41 13.53 -3.56 2.93
C PRO A 41 13.44 -3.01 4.36
N PRO A 42 14.31 -2.08 4.79
CA PRO A 42 14.28 -1.54 6.16
C PRO A 42 13.23 -0.44 6.36
N MET A 43 12.37 -0.19 5.36
CA MET A 43 11.33 0.84 5.41
C MET A 43 10.21 0.55 4.42
N LEU A 44 9.02 1.10 4.71
CA LEU A 44 7.91 1.18 3.78
C LEU A 44 8.16 2.36 2.81
N PHE A 45 8.00 2.11 1.52
CA PHE A 45 8.31 3.08 0.46
C PHE A 45 7.03 3.51 -0.26
N HIS A 46 6.96 4.73 -0.77
CA HIS A 46 5.93 5.06 -1.76
C HIS A 46 5.98 4.06 -2.93
N GLY A 47 4.85 3.48 -3.28
CA GLY A 47 4.69 2.41 -4.27
C GLY A 47 4.88 1.00 -3.71
N HIS A 48 5.11 0.81 -2.40
CA HIS A 48 5.31 -0.53 -1.83
C HIS A 48 4.13 -1.44 -2.13
N PRO A 49 4.33 -2.61 -2.76
CA PRO A 49 3.26 -3.56 -2.98
C PRO A 49 2.89 -4.24 -1.68
N GLY A 50 1.59 -4.43 -1.48
CA GLY A 50 1.03 -5.21 -0.39
C GLY A 50 -0.30 -5.82 -0.78
N ARG A 51 -0.85 -6.65 0.12
CA ARG A 51 -2.15 -7.30 -0.10
C ARG A 51 -3.05 -7.12 1.09
N ILE A 52 -4.29 -6.68 0.83
CA ILE A 52 -5.28 -6.47 1.90
C ILE A 52 -5.60 -7.81 2.57
N THR A 53 -5.34 -7.93 3.88
CA THR A 53 -5.66 -9.11 4.69
C THR A 53 -6.94 -8.93 5.50
N SER A 54 -7.31 -7.69 5.81
CA SER A 54 -8.61 -7.33 6.40
C SER A 54 -9.19 -6.11 5.70
N ALA A 55 -10.45 -6.22 5.27
CA ALA A 55 -11.19 -5.16 4.59
C ALA A 55 -12.10 -4.36 5.53
N ALA A 56 -11.95 -4.52 6.86
CA ALA A 56 -12.73 -3.74 7.80
C ALA A 56 -12.40 -2.26 7.61
N ILE A 57 -13.35 -1.46 7.11
CA ILE A 57 -13.10 -0.05 6.73
C ILE A 57 -12.55 0.80 7.89
N GLN A 58 -12.84 0.44 9.14
CA GLN A 58 -12.26 1.11 10.32
C GLN A 58 -10.78 0.73 10.56
N HIS A 59 -10.35 -0.45 10.11
CA HIS A 59 -9.05 -1.06 10.33
C HIS A 59 -8.67 -1.98 9.15
N ILE A 60 -8.32 -1.36 8.01
CA ILE A 60 -7.81 -2.10 6.86
C ILE A 60 -6.40 -2.58 7.22
N LEU A 61 -6.12 -3.87 6.98
CA LEU A 61 -4.81 -4.48 7.23
C LEU A 61 -4.20 -4.90 5.89
N VAL A 62 -2.88 -4.73 5.72
CA VAL A 62 -2.17 -4.96 4.47
C VAL A 62 -0.82 -5.60 4.72
N ASP A 63 -0.65 -6.86 4.33
CA ASP A 63 0.66 -7.49 4.40
C ASP A 63 1.54 -6.87 3.30
N TRP A 64 2.57 -6.13 3.72
CA TRP A 64 3.51 -5.47 2.83
C TRP A 64 4.67 -6.41 2.50
N VAL A 65 5.06 -6.45 1.23
CA VAL A 65 6.10 -7.36 0.74
C VAL A 65 7.45 -7.09 1.42
N GLY A 66 8.02 -8.10 2.06
CA GLY A 66 9.28 -8.01 2.80
C GLY A 66 9.17 -7.38 4.19
N LEU A 67 7.95 -7.04 4.63
CA LEU A 67 7.63 -6.46 5.94
C LEU A 67 6.50 -7.26 6.63
N GLU A 68 6.22 -8.49 6.19
CA GLU A 68 5.05 -9.28 6.63
C GLU A 68 5.06 -9.56 8.14
N ASP A 69 6.25 -9.65 8.74
CA ASP A 69 6.46 -9.86 10.17
C ASP A 69 6.52 -8.55 11.00
N GLU A 70 6.37 -7.39 10.35
CA GLU A 70 6.47 -6.07 10.99
C GLU A 70 5.09 -5.46 11.32
N PRO A 71 4.96 -4.72 12.45
CA PRO A 71 3.72 -4.03 12.80
C PRO A 71 3.17 -3.08 11.73
N VAL A 72 4.04 -2.51 10.88
CA VAL A 72 3.65 -1.64 9.75
C VAL A 72 2.71 -2.34 8.75
N SER A 73 2.75 -3.67 8.64
CA SER A 73 1.80 -4.47 7.85
C SER A 73 0.35 -4.42 8.36
N PHE A 74 0.12 -3.86 9.54
CA PHE A 74 -1.21 -3.82 10.14
C PHE A 74 -1.80 -2.41 10.20
N ALA A 75 -1.16 -1.42 9.56
CA ALA A 75 -1.58 -0.02 9.66
C ALA A 75 -1.97 0.59 8.31
N VAL A 76 -3.22 1.06 8.21
CA VAL A 76 -3.60 2.10 7.25
C VAL A 76 -3.69 3.44 7.98
N GLY A 77 -2.91 4.41 7.51
CA GLY A 77 -2.89 5.76 8.06
C GLY A 77 -4.21 6.49 7.84
N TYR A 78 -5.01 6.55 8.90
CA TYR A 78 -5.92 7.66 9.28
C TYR A 78 -7.12 7.98 8.38
N CYS A 79 -8.32 7.92 8.99
CA CYS A 79 -9.58 8.41 8.44
C CYS A 79 -9.60 9.94 8.39
N PRO A 80 -9.75 10.60 7.23
CA PRO A 80 -10.04 12.02 7.19
C PRO A 80 -11.44 12.28 7.78
N PRO A 81 -11.64 13.40 8.50
CA PRO A 81 -12.95 13.77 9.05
C PRO A 81 -13.92 14.07 7.89
N THR A 82 -14.96 13.24 7.76
CA THR A 82 -16.22 13.44 7.02
C THR A 82 -16.24 14.49 5.89
N ILE A 83 -16.32 14.02 4.64
CA ILE A 83 -16.85 14.75 3.47
C ILE A 83 -17.70 13.73 2.66
N ASP A 84 -18.78 14.18 2.01
CA ASP A 84 -19.81 13.38 1.31
C ASP A 84 -19.43 11.93 0.96
N GLY A 85 -20.13 10.96 1.58
CA GLY A 85 -19.83 9.52 1.42
C GLY A 85 -19.64 8.75 2.75
N GLY A 86 -19.67 9.43 3.90
CA GLY A 86 -19.62 8.82 5.23
C GLY A 86 -18.27 8.94 5.93
N TRP A 87 -18.09 8.21 7.04
CA TRP A 87 -16.94 8.35 7.97
C TRP A 87 -15.58 8.01 7.33
N ALA A 88 -15.56 7.28 6.21
CA ALA A 88 -14.35 6.88 5.48
C ALA A 88 -14.12 7.67 4.17
N GLY A 89 -15.04 8.55 3.76
CA GLY A 89 -15.03 9.16 2.43
C GLY A 89 -15.16 8.14 1.27
N PRO A 90 -15.07 8.59 0.01
CA PRO A 90 -15.21 7.72 -1.16
C PRO A 90 -13.95 6.88 -1.47
N VAL A 91 -12.79 7.23 -0.90
CA VAL A 91 -11.49 6.59 -1.17
C VAL A 91 -10.66 6.41 0.10
N VAL A 92 -9.75 5.44 0.09
CA VAL A 92 -8.78 5.23 1.17
C VAL A 92 -7.48 5.95 0.83
N LEU A 93 -7.23 7.07 1.51
CA LEU A 93 -5.98 7.82 1.34
C LEU A 93 -4.80 6.96 1.82
N GLY A 94 -3.74 6.88 1.02
CA GLY A 94 -2.54 6.10 1.34
C GLY A 94 -2.51 4.68 0.79
N LEU A 95 -3.59 4.20 0.17
CA LEU A 95 -3.62 2.94 -0.59
C LEU A 95 -4.07 3.21 -2.03
N ALA A 96 -3.34 2.69 -3.01
CA ALA A 96 -3.80 2.61 -4.39
C ALA A 96 -4.09 1.15 -4.76
N GLU A 97 -5.16 0.91 -5.51
CA GLU A 97 -5.37 -0.42 -6.09
C GLU A 97 -4.43 -0.60 -7.28
N ILE A 98 -3.72 -1.72 -7.31
CA ILE A 98 -2.83 -2.07 -8.41
C ILE A 98 -3.26 -3.40 -9.02
N SER A 99 -2.86 -3.63 -10.28
CA SER A 99 -3.07 -4.94 -10.91
C SER A 99 -2.18 -6.01 -10.29
N GLU A 100 -2.54 -7.28 -10.47
CA GLU A 100 -1.69 -8.41 -10.07
C GLU A 100 -0.32 -8.37 -10.78
N ASP A 101 -0.28 -8.00 -12.06
CA ASP A 101 0.98 -7.85 -12.80
C ASP A 101 1.88 -6.78 -12.18
N GLU A 102 1.29 -5.66 -11.75
CA GLU A 102 2.04 -4.59 -11.12
C GLU A 102 2.55 -4.97 -9.72
N TYR A 103 1.70 -5.63 -8.93
CA TYR A 103 2.10 -6.23 -7.66
C TYR A 103 3.31 -7.15 -7.85
N LEU A 104 3.26 -8.08 -8.81
CA LEU A 104 4.35 -9.00 -9.10
C LEU A 104 5.62 -8.28 -9.56
N ARG A 105 5.51 -7.26 -10.41
CA ARG A 105 6.65 -6.45 -10.86
C ARG A 105 7.34 -5.76 -9.69
N ARG A 106 6.58 -5.15 -8.78
CA ARG A 106 7.13 -4.43 -7.63
C ARG A 106 7.73 -5.38 -6.58
N THR A 107 7.09 -6.53 -6.35
CA THR A 107 7.63 -7.61 -5.50
C THR A 107 9.01 -8.06 -5.98
N GLN A 108 9.15 -8.35 -7.29
CA GLN A 108 10.44 -8.75 -7.87
C GLN A 108 11.53 -7.68 -7.74
N ARG A 109 11.17 -6.40 -7.58
CA ARG A 109 12.14 -5.33 -7.32
C ARG A 109 12.62 -5.39 -5.88
N ILE A 110 11.69 -5.54 -4.94
CA ILE A 110 12.01 -5.70 -3.51
C ILE A 110 12.90 -6.93 -3.30
N ASP A 111 12.57 -8.07 -3.91
CA ASP A 111 13.38 -9.30 -3.86
C ASP A 111 14.82 -9.08 -4.35
N LYS A 112 15.04 -8.10 -5.22
CA LYS A 112 16.35 -7.71 -5.77
C LYS A 112 17.03 -6.58 -4.95
N GLY A 113 16.49 -6.23 -3.79
CA GLY A 113 16.95 -5.11 -2.96
C GLY A 113 16.75 -3.74 -3.61
N LYS A 114 15.80 -3.62 -4.55
CA LYS A 114 15.51 -2.37 -5.26
C LYS A 114 14.22 -1.76 -4.74
N ARG A 115 14.18 -0.43 -4.72
CA ARG A 115 12.96 0.31 -4.35
C ARG A 115 11.81 -0.05 -5.30
N PRO A 116 10.60 -0.31 -4.79
CA PRO A 116 9.41 -0.36 -5.62
C PRO A 116 9.20 1.03 -6.23
N VAL A 117 8.74 1.08 -7.47
CA VAL A 117 8.43 2.32 -8.18
C VAL A 117 7.08 2.13 -8.88
N PRO A 118 6.26 3.19 -8.98
CA PRO A 118 5.12 3.22 -9.89
C PRO A 118 5.54 3.04 -11.35
#